data_AF-A0A820IL36-F1
#
_entry.id   AF-A0A820IL36-F1
#
_cell.length_a   1.000
_cell.length_b   1.000
_cell.length_c   1.000
_cell.angle_alpha   90.00
_cell.angle_beta   90.00
_cell.angle_gamma   90.00
#
_symmetry.space_group_name_H-M   'P 1'
#
loop_
_entity.id
_entity.type
_entity.pdbx_description
1 polymer ?
#
loop_
_entity_poly.entity_id
_entity_poly.type
_entity_poly.pdbx_seq_one_letter_code
_entity_poly.pdbx_strand_id
1 'polypeptide(L)'
;ELFLLFQSIRVFFLIRALFLELSLVSETELPLTKPENLFKEDDKLDLSNGDLIACTIHMKERKDRRFLVIDQMQFILIEPDIKKSNWGIVKFCDLMQVSIQNSH
;
A
#
# COMPACT_ATOMS: atom_id res chain seq x y z
N GLU A 1 -4.83 13.39 18.88
CA GLU A 1 -5.70 13.49 17.69
C GLU A 1 -5.56 12.29 16.75
N LEU A 2 -4.35 11.90 16.31
CA LEU A 2 -4.13 10.71 15.45
C LEU A 2 -4.76 9.41 15.97
N PHE A 3 -4.66 9.16 17.28
CA PHE A 3 -5.25 7.97 17.92
C PHE A 3 -6.78 7.90 17.76
N LEU A 4 -7.46 9.04 17.89
CA LEU A 4 -8.92 9.12 17.73
C LEU A 4 -9.32 8.86 16.27
N LEU A 5 -8.54 9.36 15.31
CA LEU A 5 -8.77 9.12 13.89
C LEU A 5 -8.69 7.62 13.55
N PHE A 6 -7.65 6.92 14.01
CA PHE A 6 -7.53 5.48 13.78
C PHE A 6 -8.68 4.69 14.42
N GLN A 7 -9.12 5.10 15.60
CA GLN A 7 -10.29 4.50 16.25
C GLN A 7 -11.56 4.71 15.43
N SER A 8 -11.81 5.92 14.94
CA SER A 8 -12.96 6.24 14.09
C SER A 8 -12.94 5.46 12.78
N ILE A 9 -11.77 5.32 12.15
CA ILE A 9 -11.60 4.53 10.93
C ILE A 9 -11.93 3.05 11.19
N ARG A 10 -11.41 2.46 12.28
CA ARG A 10 -11.71 1.06 12.65
C ARG A 10 -13.19 0.84 12.94
N VAL A 11 -13.82 1.74 13.70
CA VAL A 11 -15.25 1.67 14.01
C VAL A 11 -16.08 1.78 12.73
N PHE A 12 -15.72 2.68 11.81
CA PHE A 12 -16.39 2.80 10.51
C PHE A 12 -16.34 1.49 9.72
N PHE A 13 -15.16 0.87 9.59
CA PHE A 13 -15.03 -0.40 8.88
C PHE A 13 -15.83 -1.53 9.51
N LEU A 14 -15.88 -1.61 10.85
CA LEU A 14 -16.67 -2.63 11.56
C LEU A 14 -18.18 -2.44 11.32
N ILE A 15 -18.69 -1.21 11.43
CA ILE A 15 -20.10 -0.92 11.20
C ILE A 15 -20.49 -1.18 9.74
N ARG A 16 -19.63 -0.79 8.78
CA ARG A 16 -19.84 -1.03 7.36
C ARG A 16 -19.87 -2.52 7.03
N ALA A 17 -18.92 -3.30 7.53
CA ALA A 17 -18.88 -4.74 7.34
C ALA A 17 -20.16 -5.41 7.86
N LEU A 18 -20.60 -5.04 9.07
CA LEU A 18 -21.86 -5.52 9.65
C LEU A 18 -23.07 -5.14 8.78
N PHE A 19 -23.12 -3.91 8.29
CA PHE A 19 -24.19 -3.46 7.40
C PHE A 19 -24.25 -4.27 6.11
N LEU A 20 -23.09 -4.53 5.47
CA LEU A 20 -23.00 -5.31 4.24
C LEU A 20 -23.46 -6.75 4.45
N GLU A 21 -23.02 -7.38 5.55
CA GLU A 21 -23.43 -8.73 5.94
C GLU A 21 -24.95 -8.82 6.18
N LEU A 22 -25.52 -7.88 6.94
CA LEU A 22 -26.95 -7.83 7.22
C LEU A 22 -27.79 -7.50 5.96
N SER A 23 -27.22 -6.74 5.03
CA SER A 23 -27.90 -6.33 3.79
C SER A 23 -27.71 -7.33 2.65
N LEU A 24 -26.86 -8.35 2.83
CA LEU A 24 -26.44 -9.30 1.79
C LEU A 24 -25.88 -8.60 0.52
N VAL A 25 -25.24 -7.46 0.70
CA VAL A 25 -24.62 -6.69 -0.38
C VAL A 25 -23.11 -6.95 -0.37
N SER A 26 -22.55 -7.30 -1.52
CA SER A 26 -21.10 -7.45 -1.67
C SER A 26 -20.40 -6.10 -1.58
N GLU A 27 -19.25 -6.04 -0.92
CA GLU A 27 -18.41 -4.85 -0.90
C GLU A 27 -17.88 -4.54 -2.31
N THR A 28 -18.14 -3.32 -2.81
CA THR A 28 -17.76 -2.90 -4.17
C THR A 28 -16.89 -1.64 -4.22
N GLU A 29 -16.73 -0.93 -3.11
CA GLU A 29 -16.10 0.41 -3.10
C GLU A 29 -14.83 0.49 -2.23
N LEU A 30 -14.31 -0.66 -1.80
CA LEU A 30 -12.97 -0.73 -1.23
C LEU A 30 -12.04 -1.44 -2.24
N PRO A 31 -10.85 -0.86 -2.53
CA PRO A 31 -10.29 0.34 -1.93
C PRO A 31 -10.99 1.64 -2.35
N LEU A 32 -10.95 2.65 -1.47
CA LEU A 32 -11.32 4.06 -1.80
C LEU A 32 -10.42 4.68 -2.89
N THR A 33 -9.50 3.88 -3.46
CA THR A 33 -8.50 4.28 -4.42
C THR A 33 -8.89 3.73 -5.79
N LYS A 34 -9.02 4.62 -6.76
CA LYS A 34 -9.27 4.19 -8.14
C LYS A 34 -8.09 3.38 -8.65
N PRO A 35 -8.31 2.23 -9.33
CA PRO A 35 -7.22 1.39 -9.83
C PRO A 35 -6.23 2.13 -10.74
N GLU A 36 -6.70 3.17 -11.42
CA GLU A 36 -5.91 4.06 -12.28
C GLU A 36 -4.87 4.91 -11.54
N ASN A 37 -5.03 5.11 -10.23
CA ASN A 37 -4.11 5.87 -9.40
C ASN A 37 -3.09 4.99 -8.67
N LEU A 38 -3.21 3.66 -8.80
CA LEU A 38 -2.30 2.71 -8.16
C LEU A 38 -1.02 2.56 -8.99
N PHE A 39 0.10 2.49 -8.29
CA PHE A 39 1.38 2.12 -8.90
C PHE A 39 1.36 0.64 -9.30
N LYS A 40 2.06 0.36 -10.40
CA LYS A 40 2.31 -0.97 -10.93
C LYS A 40 3.80 -1.28 -10.90
N GLU A 41 4.13 -2.55 -11.09
CA GLU A 41 5.51 -2.96 -11.28
C GLU A 41 6.15 -2.20 -12.44
N ASP A 42 7.42 -1.83 -12.25
CA ASP A 42 8.25 -1.03 -13.16
C ASP A 42 7.83 0.43 -13.39
N ASP A 43 6.80 0.92 -12.70
CA ASP A 43 6.51 2.35 -12.65
C ASP A 43 7.67 3.13 -12.00
N LYS A 44 7.81 4.39 -12.40
CA LYS A 44 8.80 5.31 -11.86
C LYS A 44 8.17 6.18 -10.77
N LEU A 45 8.79 6.18 -9.60
CA LEU A 45 8.38 7.02 -8.48
C LEU A 45 9.42 8.13 -8.23
N ASP A 46 8.93 9.36 -8.03
CA ASP A 46 9.72 10.47 -7.49
C ASP A 46 9.78 10.34 -5.96
N LEU A 47 10.99 10.19 -5.44
CA LEU A 47 11.29 9.96 -4.02
C LEU A 47 11.56 11.27 -3.26
N SER A 48 11.43 12.44 -3.91
CA SER A 48 11.82 13.72 -3.31
C SER A 48 11.04 14.09 -2.04
N ASN A 49 9.77 13.67 -1.95
CA ASN A 49 8.87 14.02 -0.84
C ASN A 49 8.26 12.80 -0.14
N GLY A 50 8.76 11.59 -0.45
CA GLY A 50 8.22 10.36 0.13
C GLY A 50 8.83 10.08 1.51
N ASP A 51 8.01 9.60 2.45
CA ASP A 51 8.52 8.97 3.66
C ASP A 51 9.12 7.61 3.28
N LEU A 52 10.45 7.53 3.24
CA LEU A 52 11.17 6.34 2.81
C LEU A 52 11.61 5.50 4.01
N ILE A 53 11.23 4.24 4.03
CA ILE A 53 11.80 3.24 4.95
C ILE A 53 12.92 2.52 4.21
N ALA A 54 14.16 2.65 4.68
CA ALA A 54 15.29 1.95 4.08
C ALA A 54 15.22 0.44 4.36
N CYS A 55 15.30 -0.38 3.32
CA CYS A 55 15.26 -1.83 3.42
C CYS A 55 16.53 -2.44 2.80
N THR A 56 17.02 -3.51 3.42
CA THR A 56 18.08 -4.34 2.82
C THR A 56 17.49 -5.69 2.49
N ILE A 57 17.48 -6.04 1.21
CA ILE A 57 17.03 -7.36 0.75
C ILE A 57 18.23 -8.30 0.80
N HIS A 58 18.10 -9.37 1.58
CA HIS A 58 19.13 -10.39 1.72
C HIS A 58 18.87 -11.51 0.70
N MET A 59 19.69 -11.53 -0.35
CA MET A 59 19.76 -12.66 -1.29
C MET A 59 20.97 -13.53 -0.95
N LYS A 60 21.01 -14.77 -1.46
CA LYS A 60 22.07 -15.76 -1.13
C LYS A 60 23.50 -15.22 -1.29
N GLU A 61 23.74 -14.35 -2.27
CA GLU A 61 25.09 -13.86 -2.63
C GLU A 61 25.22 -12.34 -2.59
N ARG A 62 24.12 -11.61 -2.39
CA ARG A 62 24.10 -10.14 -2.46
C ARG A 62 23.12 -9.52 -1.47
N LYS A 63 23.43 -8.28 -1.08
CA LYS A 63 22.54 -7.42 -0.32
C LYS A 63 22.15 -6.25 -1.20
N ASP A 64 20.86 -6.15 -1.52
CA ASP A 64 20.35 -5.08 -2.35
C ASP A 64 19.68 -4.02 -1.46
N ARG A 65 20.11 -2.76 -1.59
CA ARG A 65 19.45 -1.65 -0.92
C ARG A 65 18.17 -1.29 -1.68
N ARG A 66 17.07 -1.24 -0.95
CA ARG A 66 15.74 -0.86 -1.44
C ARG A 66 15.15 0.21 -0.53
N PHE A 67 14.09 0.83 -1.01
CA PHE A 67 13.24 1.67 -0.19
C PHE A 67 11.83 1.13 -0.21
N LEU A 68 11.17 1.28 0.91
CA LEU A 68 9.77 0.99 1.07
C LEU A 68 9.03 2.31 1.26
N VAL A 69 7.98 2.50 0.48
CA VAL A 69 7.16 3.71 0.46
C VAL A 69 5.71 3.32 0.69
N ILE A 70 5.03 4.10 1.50
CA ILE A 70 3.59 4.01 1.69
C ILE A 70 2.96 5.19 0.96
N ASP A 71 2.13 4.92 -0.05
CA ASP A 71 1.37 5.97 -0.74
C ASP A 71 -0.08 5.55 -1.00
N GLN A 72 -1.02 6.47 -0.80
CA GLN A 72 -2.48 6.38 -0.90
C GLN A 72 -3.15 5.22 -0.14
N MET A 73 -2.73 3.98 -0.38
CA MET A 73 -3.10 2.76 0.33
C MET A 73 -2.21 1.57 -0.07
N GLN A 74 -1.10 1.80 -0.77
CA GLN A 74 -0.17 0.76 -1.22
C GLN A 74 1.11 0.75 -0.39
N PHE A 75 1.65 -0.46 -0.26
CA PHE A 75 2.98 -0.73 0.19
C PHE A 75 3.85 -0.96 -1.05
N ILE A 76 4.83 -0.09 -1.27
CA ILE A 76 5.59 -0.04 -2.54
C ILE A 76 7.07 -0.26 -2.24
N LEU A 77 7.64 -1.36 -2.74
CA LEU A 77 9.07 -1.64 -2.68
C LEU A 77 9.75 -1.10 -3.94
N ILE A 78 10.83 -0.36 -3.75
CA ILE A 78 11.46 0.44 -4.80
C ILE A 78 12.95 0.12 -4.88
N GLU A 79 13.42 -0.05 -6.12
CA GLU A 79 14.84 0.04 -6.46
C GLU A 79 15.24 1.50 -6.66
N PRO A 80 16.20 2.05 -5.91
CA PRO A 80 16.71 3.38 -6.19
C PRO A 80 17.40 3.42 -7.56
N ASP A 81 17.09 4.42 -8.38
CA ASP A 81 17.76 4.64 -9.66
C ASP A 81 19.17 5.22 -9.42
N ILE A 82 20.18 4.44 -9.78
CA ILE A 82 21.60 4.80 -9.61
C ILE A 82 21.97 6.05 -10.44
N LYS A 83 21.23 6.32 -11.54
CA LYS A 83 21.47 7.46 -12.43
C LYS A 83 20.71 8.72 -12.01
N LYS A 84 19.64 8.60 -11.22
CA LYS A 84 18.79 9.70 -10.79
C LYS A 84 18.49 9.55 -9.30
N SER A 85 19.25 10.28 -8.49
CA SER A 85 19.24 10.18 -7.01
C SER A 85 17.86 10.28 -6.34
N ASN A 86 16.88 10.90 -6.99
CA ASN A 86 15.54 11.12 -6.44
C ASN A 86 14.47 10.26 -7.11
N TRP A 87 14.84 9.27 -7.92
CA TRP A 87 13.88 8.40 -8.59
C TRP A 87 14.11 6.95 -8.19
N GLY A 88 13.06 6.16 -8.26
CA GLY A 88 13.17 4.73 -8.14
C GLY A 88 12.17 4.00 -9.02
N ILE A 89 12.43 2.71 -9.21
CA ILE A 89 11.60 1.82 -10.01
C ILE A 89 10.86 0.88 -9.05
N VAL A 90 9.55 0.81 -9.18
CA VAL A 90 8.70 -0.10 -8.40
C VAL A 90 9.05 -1.54 -8.73
N LYS A 91 9.42 -2.34 -7.72
CA LYS A 91 9.65 -3.79 -7.86
C LYS A 91 8.58 -4.65 -7.24
N PHE A 92 7.78 -4.07 -6.36
CA PHE A 92 6.61 -4.71 -5.79
C PHE A 92 5.69 -3.60 -5.29
N CYS A 93 4.40 -3.78 -5.48
CA CYS A 93 3.38 -2.89 -4.95
C CYS A 93 2.12 -3.69 -4.64
N ASP A 94 1.57 -3.51 -3.45
CA ASP A 94 0.32 -4.16 -3.07
C ASP A 94 -0.49 -3.27 -2.14
N LEU A 95 -1.80 -3.46 -2.13
CA LEU A 95 -2.72 -2.73 -1.28
C LEU A 95 -2.55 -3.17 0.18
N MET A 96 -2.51 -2.22 1.10
CA MET A 96 -2.43 -2.46 2.54
C MET A 96 -3.78 -2.85 3.15
N GLN A 97 -4.82 -3.04 2.33
CA GLN A 97 -6.13 -3.39 2.83
C GLN A 97 -6.17 -4.85 3.24
N VAL A 98 -6.90 -5.11 4.33
CA VAL A 98 -7.29 -6.48 4.68
C VAL A 98 -8.23 -6.96 3.57
N SER A 99 -7.76 -7.85 2.70
CA SER A 99 -8.68 -8.62 1.89
C SER A 99 -9.53 -9.43 2.85
N ILE A 100 -10.81 -9.06 3.01
CA ILE A 100 -11.79 -9.99 3.55
C ILE A 100 -11.90 -11.08 2.49
N GLN A 101 -11.04 -12.10 2.60
CA GLN A 101 -11.23 -13.32 1.85
C GLN A 101 -12.53 -13.89 2.39
N ASN A 102 -13.60 -13.73 1.63
CA ASN A 102 -14.81 -14.50 1.83
C ASN A 102 -14.40 -15.97 1.72
N SER A 103 -14.13 -16.58 2.87
CA SER A 103 -13.98 -18.01 3.02
C SER A 103 -15.34 -18.60 2.66
N HIS A 104 -15.42 -19.15 1.45
CA HIS A 104 -16.46 -20.11 1.10
C HIS A 104 -16.41 -21.32 2.01
#